data_AF-A0A1V6HCS8-F1
#
_entry.id   AF-A0A1V6HCS8-F1
#
_cell.length_a   1.000
_cell.length_b   1.000
_cell.length_c   1.000
_cell.angle_alpha   90.00
_cell.angle_beta   90.00
_cell.angle_gamma   90.00
#
_symmetry.space_group_name_H-M   'P 1'
#
loop_
_entity.id
_entity.type
_entity.pdbx_description
1 polymer ?
#
loop_
_entity_poly.entity_id
_entity_poly.type
_entity_poly.pdbx_seq_one_letter_code
_entity_poly.pdbx_strand_id
1 'polypeptide(L)'
;MKKIALLLICFGTALMSYSQQASTKGSSISLKVIVEDAPEVVPAGAKVQVINKLNTLITKNGIASGDLLNRFFITVIPTPLTKDIIPSAPVQIAQTLEMTFYIADYFDKKVFSTASVEVKGVGTNETKSYMNAIKSINVNSPVLLKFIDEGKAKIIDYYNSQAETILSQAKALALKKQYEEALYLLTSIPSECEKYNQSLALSIEIYQQYINYLCDVNLAMAKTTWMSQQNSEGAEAAAEYLSQIYPDATCYGEAQQLYAEIKGKVLDDWKFEMKKWQDGVDLEAQRINAFREVGIAFGQGQQPSTTNIAWLR
;
A
#
# COMPACT_ATOMS: atom_id res chain seq x y z
N MET A 1 -64.39 -20.69 -16.70
CA MET A 1 -63.08 -20.02 -16.90
C MET A 1 -62.04 -20.75 -16.07
N LYS A 2 -60.86 -20.98 -16.64
CA LYS A 2 -59.88 -22.02 -16.29
C LYS A 2 -58.76 -21.51 -15.35
N LYS A 3 -58.27 -22.43 -14.48
CA LYS A 3 -56.98 -22.47 -13.69
C LYS A 3 -56.95 -21.60 -12.42
N ILE A 4 -56.80 -22.08 -11.18
CA ILE A 4 -55.83 -22.98 -10.48
C ILE A 4 -54.38 -22.47 -10.45
N ALA A 5 -53.92 -22.03 -9.27
CA ALA A 5 -52.63 -22.31 -8.60
C ALA A 5 -52.59 -21.46 -7.29
N LEU A 6 -52.75 -22.01 -6.08
CA LEU A 6 -51.81 -22.77 -5.22
C LEU A 6 -50.77 -21.90 -4.48
N LEU A 7 -50.92 -21.87 -3.14
CA LEU A 7 -49.96 -21.69 -2.03
C LEU A 7 -48.59 -21.02 -2.29
N LEU A 8 -48.24 -20.04 -1.46
CA LEU A 8 -47.25 -20.22 -0.37
C LEU A 8 -47.15 -18.99 0.57
N ILE A 9 -47.26 -19.28 1.86
CA ILE A 9 -46.95 -18.41 3.01
C ILE A 9 -45.42 -18.23 3.07
N CYS A 10 -44.94 -16.99 3.21
CA CYS A 10 -43.78 -16.70 4.07
C CYS A 10 -43.70 -15.22 4.46
N PHE A 11 -43.86 -15.03 5.76
CA PHE A 11 -43.44 -13.90 6.59
C PHE A 11 -41.93 -13.63 6.42
N GLY A 12 -41.48 -12.38 6.56
CA GLY A 12 -40.12 -12.12 7.04
C GLY A 12 -39.31 -11.03 6.33
N THR A 13 -39.36 -9.84 6.92
CA THR A 13 -38.20 -8.97 7.22
C THR A 13 -37.32 -8.39 6.11
N ALA A 14 -37.23 -7.06 6.15
CA ALA A 14 -36.27 -6.19 5.51
C ALA A 14 -34.87 -6.79 5.32
N LEU A 15 -34.44 -6.90 4.07
CA LEU A 15 -33.03 -7.02 3.73
C LEU A 15 -32.44 -5.61 3.71
N MET A 16 -31.93 -5.19 4.87
CA MET A 16 -30.86 -4.20 4.92
C MET A 16 -29.63 -4.84 4.27
N SER A 17 -29.23 -4.32 3.12
CA SER A 17 -27.92 -4.59 2.54
C SER A 17 -26.85 -4.03 3.49
N TYR A 18 -26.33 -4.87 4.38
CA TYR A 18 -25.07 -4.58 5.04
C TYR A 18 -23.98 -4.59 3.98
N SER A 19 -23.40 -3.42 3.70
CA SER A 19 -22.07 -3.35 3.10
C SER A 19 -21.12 -4.08 4.03
N GLN A 20 -20.61 -5.24 3.61
CA GLN A 20 -19.43 -5.82 4.22
C GLN A 20 -18.22 -4.98 3.78
N GLN A 21 -18.04 -3.81 4.40
CA GLN A 21 -16.71 -3.25 4.50
C GLN A 21 -16.00 -4.12 5.54
N ALA A 22 -15.37 -5.18 5.04
CA ALA A 22 -14.44 -5.94 5.82
C ALA A 22 -13.31 -4.99 6.21
N SER A 23 -13.44 -4.34 7.37
CA SER A 23 -12.30 -3.94 8.16
C SER A 23 -11.66 -5.24 8.67
N THR A 24 -11.04 -6.00 7.76
CA THR A 24 -10.05 -6.97 8.16
C THR A 24 -9.00 -6.14 8.88
N LYS A 25 -8.91 -6.30 10.21
CA LYS A 25 -7.70 -6.03 10.97
C LYS A 25 -6.61 -6.98 10.47
N GLY A 26 -6.24 -6.86 9.20
CA GLY A 26 -4.99 -7.36 8.67
C GLY A 26 -3.89 -6.49 9.24
N SER A 27 -2.70 -7.07 9.39
CA SER A 27 -1.55 -6.30 9.79
C SER A 27 -1.35 -5.15 8.81
N SER A 28 -1.16 -3.93 9.31
CA SER A 28 -0.84 -2.80 8.42
C SER A 28 0.62 -2.84 7.95
N ILE A 29 1.42 -3.76 8.54
CA ILE A 29 2.75 -4.08 8.07
C ILE A 29 2.65 -4.73 6.69
N SER A 30 3.42 -4.19 5.77
CA SER A 30 3.60 -4.73 4.42
C SER A 30 5.07 -4.99 4.16
N LEU A 31 5.35 -6.07 3.43
CA LEU A 31 6.69 -6.42 2.99
C LEU A 31 6.73 -6.50 1.47
N LYS A 32 7.74 -5.89 0.86
CA LYS A 32 8.06 -6.15 -0.54
C LYS A 32 8.81 -7.48 -0.66
N VAL A 33 8.41 -8.36 -1.57
CA VAL A 33 9.24 -9.51 -1.94
C VAL A 33 10.30 -9.06 -2.94
N ILE A 34 11.58 -9.29 -2.61
CA ILE A 34 12.71 -9.04 -3.49
C ILE A 34 13.46 -10.34 -3.70
N VAL A 35 13.68 -10.72 -4.96
CA VAL A 35 14.53 -11.84 -5.37
C VAL A 35 15.43 -11.32 -6.47
N GLU A 36 16.74 -11.32 -6.24
CA GLU A 36 17.72 -10.78 -7.20
C GLU A 36 17.70 -11.58 -8.52
N ASP A 37 17.83 -10.86 -9.63
CA ASP A 37 18.12 -11.45 -10.94
C ASP A 37 19.61 -11.76 -11.04
N ALA A 38 20.06 -12.71 -10.24
CA ALA A 38 21.40 -13.26 -10.33
C ALA A 38 21.31 -14.74 -10.73
N PRO A 39 21.76 -15.13 -11.94
CA PRO A 39 21.66 -16.51 -12.42
C PRO A 39 22.42 -17.51 -11.55
N GLU A 40 23.44 -17.05 -10.81
CA GLU A 40 24.19 -17.85 -9.83
C GLU A 40 23.40 -18.13 -8.55
N VAL A 41 22.36 -17.33 -8.26
CA VAL A 41 21.59 -17.41 -7.01
C VAL A 41 20.26 -18.12 -7.28
N VAL A 42 19.44 -17.63 -8.21
CA VAL A 42 18.17 -18.29 -8.56
C VAL A 42 18.08 -18.44 -10.09
N PRO A 43 17.93 -19.66 -10.62
CA PRO A 43 17.67 -19.85 -12.04
C PRO A 43 16.43 -19.06 -12.48
N ALA A 44 16.46 -18.39 -13.64
CA ALA A 44 15.36 -17.54 -14.10
C ALA A 44 13.99 -18.25 -14.08
N GLY A 45 13.95 -19.54 -14.45
CA GLY A 45 12.74 -20.37 -14.42
C GLY A 45 12.21 -20.70 -13.02
N ALA A 46 13.01 -20.52 -11.96
CA ALA A 46 12.62 -20.75 -10.57
C ALA A 46 12.20 -19.47 -9.83
N LYS A 47 12.57 -18.29 -10.34
CA LYS A 47 12.33 -16.98 -9.68
C LYS A 47 10.87 -16.76 -9.31
N VAL A 48 9.95 -16.98 -10.25
CA VAL A 48 8.50 -16.81 -10.03
C VAL A 48 8.00 -17.74 -8.91
N GLN A 49 8.56 -18.95 -8.80
CA GLN A 49 8.18 -19.89 -7.75
C GLN A 49 8.66 -19.44 -6.37
N VAL A 50 9.88 -18.90 -6.30
CA VAL A 50 10.42 -18.31 -5.06
C VAL A 50 9.55 -17.13 -4.62
N ILE A 51 9.24 -16.20 -5.53
CA ILE A 51 8.38 -15.04 -5.25
C ILE A 51 7.01 -15.52 -4.72
N ASN A 52 6.39 -16.48 -5.40
CA ASN A 52 5.09 -17.01 -4.98
C ASN A 52 5.15 -17.69 -3.60
N LYS A 53 6.24 -18.40 -3.27
CA LYS A 53 6.45 -19.00 -1.96
C LYS A 53 6.59 -17.95 -0.87
N LEU A 54 7.37 -16.89 -1.10
CA LEU A 54 7.52 -15.77 -0.16
C LEU A 54 6.21 -15.01 0.03
N ASN A 55 5.49 -14.70 -1.05
CA ASN A 55 4.16 -14.09 -0.98
C ASN A 55 3.18 -14.95 -0.17
N THR A 56 3.16 -16.27 -0.43
CA THR A 56 2.32 -17.20 0.33
C THR A 56 2.72 -17.22 1.81
N LEU A 57 4.01 -17.20 2.13
CA LEU A 57 4.52 -17.19 3.50
C LEU A 57 4.05 -15.94 4.25
N ILE A 58 4.23 -14.74 3.69
CA ILE A 58 3.87 -13.49 4.37
C ILE A 58 2.35 -13.30 4.48
N THR A 59 1.59 -13.60 3.43
CA THR A 59 0.13 -13.43 3.41
C THR A 59 -0.59 -14.40 4.35
N LYS A 60 -0.14 -15.66 4.43
CA LYS A 60 -0.66 -16.62 5.42
C LYS A 60 -0.42 -16.19 6.86
N ASN A 61 0.65 -15.45 7.09
CA ASN A 61 0.97 -14.87 8.37
C ASN A 61 0.37 -13.46 8.52
N GLY A 62 -0.61 -13.07 7.72
CA GLY A 62 -1.36 -11.81 7.90
C GLY A 62 -0.57 -10.53 7.58
N ILE A 63 0.58 -10.62 6.90
CA ILE A 63 1.34 -9.48 6.38
C ILE A 63 0.89 -9.22 4.93
N ALA A 64 0.65 -7.96 4.60
CA ALA A 64 0.34 -7.59 3.23
C ALA A 64 1.58 -7.70 2.31
N SER A 65 1.40 -8.27 1.12
CA SER A 65 2.42 -8.22 0.07
C SER A 65 2.39 -6.86 -0.60
N GLY A 66 3.45 -6.08 -0.46
CA GLY A 66 3.57 -4.78 -1.11
C GLY A 66 4.03 -4.89 -2.56
N ASP A 67 3.32 -4.24 -3.49
CA ASP A 67 3.75 -4.14 -4.88
C ASP A 67 4.85 -3.09 -5.08
N LEU A 68 4.91 -2.11 -4.19
CA LEU A 68 5.94 -1.08 -4.16
C LEU A 68 7.01 -1.43 -3.14
N LEU A 69 8.22 -0.93 -3.36
CA LEU A 69 9.25 -0.98 -2.34
C LEU A 69 8.88 0.00 -1.24
N ASN A 70 8.44 -0.56 -0.12
CA ASN A 70 8.36 0.15 1.15
C ASN A 70 9.72 0.07 1.86
N ARG A 71 9.78 0.50 3.11
CA ARG A 71 10.99 0.39 3.95
C ARG A 71 11.45 -1.04 4.16
N PHE A 72 10.52 -1.97 4.38
CA PHE A 72 10.83 -3.35 4.72
C PHE A 72 10.57 -4.31 3.57
N PHE A 73 11.46 -5.30 3.43
CA PHE A 73 11.36 -6.33 2.42
C PHE A 73 11.66 -7.71 3.01
N ILE A 74 11.21 -8.74 2.29
CA ILE A 74 11.57 -10.13 2.51
C ILE A 74 12.31 -10.68 1.28
N THR A 75 13.34 -11.47 1.52
CA THR A 75 14.08 -12.16 0.47
C THR A 75 14.52 -13.55 0.93
N VAL A 76 15.07 -14.32 0.00
CA VAL A 76 15.74 -15.59 0.28
C VAL A 76 17.00 -15.71 -0.56
N ILE A 77 18.09 -16.11 0.09
CA ILE A 77 19.38 -16.38 -0.52
C ILE A 77 19.63 -17.89 -0.45
N PRO A 78 19.52 -18.60 -1.58
CA PRO A 78 19.89 -20.01 -1.71
C PRO A 78 21.41 -20.22 -1.75
N THR A 79 21.89 -21.25 -1.06
CA THR A 79 23.28 -21.69 -1.07
C THR A 79 23.33 -23.19 -1.37
N PRO A 80 23.94 -23.63 -2.49
CA PRO A 80 24.09 -25.05 -2.77
C PRO A 80 24.99 -25.74 -1.73
N LEU A 81 24.49 -26.82 -1.12
CA LEU A 81 25.24 -27.66 -0.19
C LEU A 81 25.83 -28.89 -0.89
N THR A 82 24.99 -29.64 -1.61
CA THR A 82 25.42 -30.83 -2.37
C THR A 82 24.79 -30.85 -3.75
N LYS A 83 25.49 -31.49 -4.69
CA LYS A 83 25.02 -31.76 -6.05
C LYS A 83 25.51 -33.15 -6.48
N ASP A 84 24.58 -34.07 -6.59
CA ASP A 84 24.85 -35.48 -6.90
C ASP A 84 24.24 -35.84 -8.25
N ILE A 85 25.03 -36.46 -9.12
CA ILE A 85 24.55 -37.00 -10.40
C ILE A 85 24.13 -38.44 -10.15
N ILE A 86 22.85 -38.73 -10.36
CA ILE A 86 22.29 -40.07 -10.22
C ILE A 86 22.33 -40.74 -11.60
N PRO A 87 23.13 -41.82 -11.76
CA PRO A 87 23.26 -42.53 -13.03
C PRO A 87 22.01 -43.40 -13.29
N SER A 88 20.93 -42.77 -13.74
CA SER A 88 19.67 -43.40 -14.14
C SER A 88 19.33 -43.11 -15.61
N ALA A 89 18.25 -43.69 -16.13
CA ALA A 89 17.71 -43.39 -17.45
C ALA A 89 16.30 -42.79 -17.33
N PRO A 90 16.10 -41.47 -17.55
CA PRO A 90 17.12 -40.45 -17.82
C PRO A 90 17.96 -40.11 -16.58
N VAL A 91 19.17 -39.56 -16.79
CA VAL A 91 20.07 -39.11 -15.71
C VAL A 91 19.34 -38.08 -14.85
N GLN A 92 19.47 -38.20 -13.53
CA GLN A 92 18.94 -37.21 -12.60
C GLN A 92 20.09 -36.44 -11.93
N ILE A 93 19.77 -35.23 -11.50
CA ILE A 93 20.58 -34.41 -10.62
C ILE A 93 19.80 -34.26 -9.31
N ALA A 94 20.41 -34.61 -8.19
CA ALA A 94 19.91 -34.33 -6.85
C ALA A 94 20.70 -33.15 -6.26
N GLN A 95 19.99 -32.15 -5.76
CA GLN A 95 20.59 -31.00 -5.11
C GLN A 95 20.02 -30.83 -3.71
N THR A 96 20.92 -30.52 -2.78
CA THR A 96 20.58 -30.00 -1.45
C THR A 96 20.95 -28.54 -1.42
N LEU A 97 20.00 -27.68 -1.05
CA LEU A 97 20.20 -26.23 -0.93
C LEU A 97 19.89 -25.80 0.51
N GLU A 98 20.70 -24.91 1.06
CA GLU A 98 20.32 -24.11 2.22
C GLU A 98 19.61 -22.85 1.73
N MET A 99 18.37 -22.63 2.18
CA MET A 99 17.60 -21.43 1.85
C MET A 99 17.62 -20.50 3.05
N THR A 100 18.36 -19.40 2.97
CA THR A 100 18.44 -18.41 4.06
C THR A 100 17.52 -17.23 3.77
N PHE A 101 16.48 -17.08 4.58
CA PHE A 101 15.46 -16.05 4.48
C PHE A 101 15.87 -14.83 5.29
N TYR A 102 15.54 -13.64 4.80
CA TYR A 102 15.78 -12.38 5.50
C TYR A 102 14.53 -11.50 5.47
N ILE A 103 14.20 -10.90 6.61
CA ILE A 103 13.39 -9.67 6.67
C ILE A 103 14.34 -8.54 7.03
N ALA A 104 14.32 -7.48 6.23
CA ALA A 104 15.31 -6.41 6.31
C ALA A 104 14.72 -5.03 5.98
N ASP A 105 15.39 -4.00 6.49
CA ASP A 105 15.18 -2.60 6.15
C ASP A 105 16.06 -2.23 4.96
N TYR A 106 15.44 -1.74 3.89
CA TYR A 106 16.11 -1.34 2.66
C TYR A 106 16.95 -0.07 2.82
N PHE A 107 16.49 0.90 3.61
CA PHE A 107 17.13 2.21 3.76
C PHE A 107 18.31 2.14 4.73
N ASP A 108 18.09 1.57 5.92
CA ASP A 108 19.12 1.47 6.96
C ASP A 108 20.05 0.26 6.79
N LYS A 109 19.75 -0.63 5.83
CA LYS A 109 20.48 -1.88 5.57
C LYS A 109 20.64 -2.72 6.82
N LYS A 110 19.54 -2.90 7.55
CA LYS A 110 19.50 -3.64 8.81
C LYS A 110 18.68 -4.91 8.64
N VAL A 111 19.24 -6.03 9.09
CA VAL A 111 18.50 -7.31 9.17
C VAL A 111 17.66 -7.32 10.45
N PHE A 112 16.38 -7.61 10.29
CA PHE A 112 15.43 -7.73 11.39
C PHE A 112 15.27 -9.20 11.78
N SER A 113 15.07 -10.09 10.82
CA SER A 113 14.93 -11.52 11.09
C SER A 113 15.68 -12.33 10.04
N THR A 114 16.17 -13.50 10.45
CA THR A 114 16.81 -14.47 9.57
C THR A 114 16.45 -15.89 9.98
N ALA A 115 16.32 -16.78 9.00
CA ALA A 115 16.17 -18.21 9.24
C ALA A 115 16.65 -19.01 8.03
N SER A 116 17.17 -20.21 8.29
CA SER A 116 17.64 -21.11 7.24
C SER A 116 16.88 -22.43 7.28
N VAL A 117 16.53 -22.96 6.11
CA VAL A 117 15.97 -24.30 5.98
C VAL A 117 16.69 -25.05 4.85
N GLU A 118 16.99 -26.32 5.10
CA GLU A 118 17.52 -27.21 4.07
C GLU A 118 16.38 -27.73 3.20
N VAL A 119 16.55 -27.65 1.87
CA VAL A 119 15.61 -28.19 0.89
C VAL A 119 16.33 -29.09 -0.09
N LYS A 120 15.60 -30.10 -0.56
CA LYS A 120 16.11 -31.10 -1.50
C LYS A 120 15.22 -31.16 -2.73
N GLY A 121 15.85 -31.33 -3.89
CA GLY A 121 15.16 -31.48 -5.14
C GLY A 121 15.93 -32.38 -6.11
N VAL A 122 15.17 -33.20 -6.84
CA VAL A 122 15.71 -34.10 -7.87
C VAL A 122 15.07 -33.73 -9.21
N GLY A 123 15.84 -33.71 -10.28
CA GLY A 123 15.32 -33.45 -11.62
C GLY A 123 16.25 -33.88 -12.74
N THR A 124 15.72 -33.93 -13.97
CA THR A 124 16.49 -34.36 -15.15
C THR A 124 17.53 -33.34 -15.63
N ASN A 125 17.64 -32.19 -14.96
CA ASN A 125 18.64 -31.15 -15.14
C ASN A 125 18.67 -30.25 -13.90
N GLU A 126 19.66 -29.36 -13.82
CA GLU A 126 19.91 -28.47 -12.69
C GLU A 126 18.74 -27.53 -12.39
N THR A 127 18.16 -26.92 -13.42
CA THR A 127 16.99 -26.05 -13.24
C THR A 127 15.80 -26.81 -12.64
N LYS A 128 15.54 -28.04 -13.08
CA LYS A 128 14.43 -28.87 -12.58
C LYS A 128 14.68 -29.35 -11.15
N SER A 129 15.91 -29.79 -10.82
CA SER A 129 16.26 -30.16 -9.44
C SER A 129 16.09 -28.98 -8.52
N TYR A 130 16.56 -27.80 -8.94
CA TYR A 130 16.40 -26.55 -8.21
C TYR A 130 14.93 -26.17 -7.99
N MET A 131 14.11 -26.15 -9.05
CA MET A 131 12.67 -25.87 -8.94
C MET A 131 11.96 -26.85 -8.01
N ASN A 132 12.32 -28.14 -8.06
CA ASN A 132 11.75 -29.14 -7.17
C ASN A 132 12.21 -28.94 -5.70
N ALA A 133 13.41 -28.42 -5.47
CA ALA A 133 13.87 -28.01 -4.14
C ALA A 133 13.07 -26.81 -3.61
N ILE A 134 12.81 -25.79 -4.43
CA ILE A 134 11.95 -24.66 -4.03
C ILE A 134 10.52 -25.12 -3.71
N LYS A 135 9.97 -26.09 -4.44
CA LYS A 135 8.65 -26.66 -4.14
C LYS A 135 8.58 -27.30 -2.75
N SER A 136 9.67 -27.94 -2.29
CA SER A 136 9.73 -28.61 -1.00
C SER A 136 9.83 -27.66 0.20
N ILE A 137 10.00 -26.35 -0.02
CA ILE A 137 9.84 -25.34 1.04
C ILE A 137 8.44 -25.44 1.66
N ASN A 138 8.39 -25.86 2.92
CA ASN A 138 7.18 -25.90 3.72
C ASN A 138 6.92 -24.54 4.38
N VAL A 139 5.99 -23.77 3.83
CA VAL A 139 5.60 -22.45 4.38
C VAL A 139 4.93 -22.51 5.76
N ASN A 140 4.57 -23.71 6.22
CA ASN A 140 4.06 -23.94 7.58
C ASN A 140 5.15 -24.48 8.53
N SER A 141 6.42 -24.46 8.11
CA SER A 141 7.55 -24.88 8.94
C SER A 141 7.61 -24.02 10.21
N PRO A 142 7.71 -24.61 11.43
CA PRO A 142 7.86 -23.84 12.67
C PRO A 142 9.02 -22.83 12.63
N VAL A 143 10.10 -23.16 11.92
CA VAL A 143 11.26 -22.27 11.72
C VAL A 143 10.85 -21.01 10.94
N LEU A 144 10.10 -21.18 9.84
CA LEU A 144 9.66 -20.05 9.02
C LEU A 144 8.55 -19.23 9.69
N LEU A 145 7.65 -19.87 10.45
CA LEU A 145 6.63 -19.15 11.22
C LEU A 145 7.27 -18.28 12.30
N LYS A 146 8.20 -18.84 13.08
CA LYS A 146 8.98 -18.10 14.07
C LYS A 146 9.75 -16.93 13.44
N PHE A 147 10.38 -17.15 12.29
CA PHE A 147 11.07 -16.11 11.53
C PHE A 147 10.16 -14.92 11.18
N ILE A 148 8.93 -15.18 10.70
CA ILE A 148 7.96 -14.12 10.38
C ILE A 148 7.53 -13.39 11.65
N ASP A 149 7.21 -14.11 12.72
CA ASP A 149 6.75 -13.51 13.98
C ASP A 149 7.83 -12.63 14.63
N GLU A 150 9.09 -13.09 14.67
CA GLU A 150 10.22 -12.29 15.14
C GLU A 150 10.47 -11.06 14.26
N GLY A 151 10.32 -11.20 12.94
CA GLY A 151 10.45 -10.09 12.00
C GLY A 151 9.40 -9.01 12.25
N LYS A 152 8.13 -9.39 12.42
CA LYS A 152 7.04 -8.47 12.76
C LYS A 152 7.28 -7.76 14.08
N ALA A 153 7.62 -8.52 15.13
CA ALA A 153 7.88 -7.95 16.45
C ALA A 153 8.96 -6.87 16.37
N LYS A 154 10.08 -7.15 15.70
CA LYS A 154 11.15 -6.17 15.54
C LYS A 154 10.76 -4.96 14.68
N ILE A 155 9.92 -5.12 13.65
CA ILE A 155 9.38 -3.99 12.87
C ILE A 155 8.52 -3.10 13.76
N ILE A 156 7.66 -3.69 14.59
CA ILE A 156 6.84 -2.96 15.57
C ILE A 156 7.74 -2.24 16.57
N ASP A 157 8.75 -2.91 17.13
CA ASP A 157 9.72 -2.31 18.06
C ASP A 157 10.46 -1.13 17.42
N TYR A 158 10.84 -1.25 16.16
CA TYR A 158 11.45 -0.16 15.40
C TYR A 158 10.52 1.05 15.37
N TYR A 159 9.27 0.89 14.90
CA TYR A 159 8.33 2.01 14.82
C TYR A 159 8.00 2.59 16.19
N ASN A 160 7.81 1.76 17.21
CA ASN A 160 7.61 2.23 18.59
C ASN A 160 8.80 3.06 19.08
N SER A 161 10.03 2.64 18.80
CA SER A 161 11.25 3.38 19.18
C SER A 161 11.43 4.69 18.40
N GLN A 162 10.96 4.74 17.15
CA GLN A 162 11.13 5.89 16.25
C GLN A 162 9.91 6.81 16.20
N ALA A 163 8.78 6.43 16.82
CA ALA A 163 7.51 7.12 16.66
C ALA A 163 7.59 8.60 17.03
N GLU A 164 8.23 8.96 18.15
CA GLU A 164 8.39 10.36 18.55
C GLU A 164 9.17 11.17 17.52
N THR A 165 10.24 10.59 16.97
CA THR A 165 11.03 11.21 15.89
C THR A 165 10.18 11.42 14.65
N ILE A 166 9.43 10.39 14.22
CA ILE A 166 8.54 10.46 13.05
C ILE A 166 7.47 11.54 13.24
N LEU A 167 6.81 11.57 14.40
CA LEU A 167 5.79 12.57 14.74
C LEU A 167 6.38 14.00 14.71
N SER A 168 7.58 14.19 15.28
CA SER A 168 8.25 15.50 15.27
C SER A 168 8.67 15.92 13.86
N GLN A 169 9.17 15.00 13.04
CA GLN A 169 9.55 15.28 11.66
C GLN A 169 8.33 15.67 10.81
N ALA A 170 7.22 14.93 10.94
CA ALA A 170 5.98 15.25 10.23
C ALA A 170 5.47 16.66 10.58
N LYS A 171 5.51 17.06 11.85
CA LYS A 171 5.18 18.44 12.26
C LYS A 171 6.09 19.48 11.61
N ALA A 172 7.40 19.22 11.59
CA ALA A 172 8.36 20.14 10.97
C ALA A 172 8.15 20.28 9.45
N LEU A 173 7.80 19.18 8.77
CA LEU A 173 7.45 19.18 7.34
C LEU A 173 6.16 19.96 7.08
N ALA A 174 5.13 19.78 7.91
CA ALA A 174 3.88 20.54 7.79
C ALA A 174 4.10 22.05 7.95
N LEU A 175 4.95 22.49 8.89
CA LEU A 175 5.33 23.89 9.04
C LEU A 175 6.00 24.48 7.78
N LYS A 176 6.65 23.63 6.98
CA LYS A 176 7.25 23.99 5.69
C LYS A 176 6.29 23.83 4.51
N LYS A 177 5.01 23.54 4.77
CA LYS A 177 3.97 23.21 3.77
C LYS A 177 4.30 21.96 2.94
N GLN A 178 5.21 21.10 3.41
CA GLN A 178 5.53 19.80 2.81
C GLN A 178 4.55 18.74 3.32
N TYR A 179 3.26 18.97 3.05
CA TYR A 179 2.18 18.19 3.66
C TYR A 179 2.15 16.73 3.21
N GLU A 180 2.41 16.46 1.93
CA GLU A 180 2.35 15.11 1.37
C GLU A 180 3.42 14.19 1.99
N GLU A 181 4.64 14.70 2.15
CA GLU A 181 5.73 14.01 2.83
C GLU A 181 5.43 13.80 4.32
N ALA A 182 4.85 14.80 4.99
CA ALA A 182 4.42 14.67 6.38
C ALA A 182 3.38 13.54 6.55
N LEU A 183 2.37 13.51 5.66
CA LEU A 183 1.34 12.48 5.66
C LEU A 183 1.91 11.10 5.30
N TYR A 184 2.87 11.01 4.40
CA TYR A 184 3.59 9.77 4.10
C TYR A 184 4.31 9.21 5.35
N LEU A 185 5.02 10.05 6.10
CA LEU A 185 5.69 9.62 7.33
C LEU A 185 4.70 9.09 8.37
N LEU A 186 3.59 9.79 8.59
CA LEU A 186 2.61 9.42 9.61
C LEU A 186 1.85 8.14 9.25
N THR A 187 1.49 7.98 7.98
CA THR A 187 0.82 6.77 7.47
C THR A 187 1.73 5.55 7.43
N SER A 188 3.05 5.74 7.55
CA SER A 188 4.01 4.63 7.64
C SER A 188 3.96 3.90 8.99
N ILE A 189 3.41 4.52 10.05
CA ILE A 189 3.31 3.91 11.39
C ILE A 189 2.21 2.83 11.37
N PRO A 190 2.54 1.55 11.63
CA PRO A 190 1.55 0.48 11.66
C PRO A 190 0.49 0.65 12.75
N SER A 191 -0.74 0.18 12.48
CA SER A 191 -1.88 0.16 13.41
C SER A 191 -1.65 -0.65 14.69
N GLU A 192 -0.66 -1.53 14.67
CA GLU A 192 -0.22 -2.34 15.80
C GLU A 192 0.74 -1.59 16.74
N CYS A 193 1.26 -0.44 16.33
CA CYS A 193 2.20 0.35 17.14
C CYS A 193 1.47 1.21 18.18
N GLU A 194 2.13 1.44 19.31
CA GLU A 194 1.56 2.16 20.47
C GLU A 194 1.10 3.58 20.11
N LYS A 195 1.86 4.21 19.21
CA LYS A 195 1.68 5.61 18.79
C LYS A 195 0.79 5.76 17.56
N TYR A 196 0.16 4.68 17.08
CA TYR A 196 -0.71 4.74 15.91
C TYR A 196 -1.83 5.77 16.04
N ASN A 197 -2.56 5.77 17.15
CA ASN A 197 -3.67 6.71 17.34
C ASN A 197 -3.19 8.17 17.40
N GLN A 198 -1.98 8.42 17.91
CA GLN A 198 -1.38 9.75 17.91
C GLN A 198 -0.96 10.16 16.50
N SER A 199 -0.39 9.24 15.73
CA SER A 199 -0.07 9.45 14.31
C SER A 199 -1.33 9.76 13.49
N LEU A 200 -2.40 9.00 13.73
CA LEU A 200 -3.69 9.18 13.07
C LEU A 200 -4.31 10.55 13.36
N ALA A 201 -4.35 10.95 14.63
CA ALA A 201 -4.86 12.26 15.03
C ALA A 201 -4.06 13.41 14.39
N LEU A 202 -2.72 13.29 14.38
CA LEU A 202 -1.85 14.28 13.76
C LEU A 202 -2.01 14.30 12.22
N SER A 203 -2.27 13.15 11.59
CA SER A 203 -2.52 13.06 10.15
C SER A 203 -3.80 13.81 9.76
N ILE A 204 -4.86 13.70 10.57
CA ILE A 204 -6.10 14.45 10.37
C ILE A 204 -5.85 15.95 10.48
N GLU A 205 -5.10 16.39 11.48
CA GLU A 205 -4.74 17.80 11.67
C GLU A 205 -3.96 18.36 10.47
N ILE A 206 -2.89 17.65 10.05
CA ILE A 206 -2.04 18.06 8.94
C ILE A 206 -2.80 18.01 7.61
N TYR A 207 -3.66 17.02 7.42
CA TYR A 207 -4.51 16.95 6.23
C TYR A 207 -5.48 18.13 6.15
N GLN A 208 -6.07 18.56 7.27
CA GLN A 208 -6.90 19.77 7.28
C GLN A 208 -6.09 21.01 6.88
N GLN A 209 -4.85 21.15 7.36
CA GLN A 209 -3.96 22.24 6.93
C GLN A 209 -3.65 22.16 5.43
N TYR A 210 -3.41 20.96 4.92
CA TYR A 210 -3.16 20.71 3.50
C TYR A 210 -4.34 21.13 2.62
N ILE A 211 -5.55 20.68 2.93
CA ILE A 211 -6.72 21.03 2.12
C ILE A 211 -7.05 22.51 2.20
N ASN A 212 -6.82 23.17 3.34
CA ASN A 212 -6.99 24.63 3.46
C ASN A 212 -5.96 25.36 2.59
N TYR A 213 -4.70 24.92 2.60
CA TYR A 213 -3.66 25.48 1.72
C TYR A 213 -4.01 25.30 0.24
N LEU A 214 -4.44 24.10 -0.17
CA LEU A 214 -4.89 23.85 -1.54
C LEU A 214 -6.13 24.68 -1.90
N CYS A 215 -7.03 24.91 -0.95
CA CYS A 215 -8.20 25.75 -1.12
C CYS A 215 -7.78 27.16 -1.53
N ASP A 216 -6.90 27.78 -0.76
CA ASP A 216 -6.43 29.15 -1.00
C ASP A 216 -5.74 29.27 -2.37
N VAL A 217 -4.88 28.30 -2.70
CA VAL A 217 -4.19 28.26 -3.99
C VAL A 217 -5.19 28.13 -5.15
N ASN A 218 -6.08 27.14 -5.09
CA ASN A 218 -7.06 26.89 -6.15
C ASN A 218 -8.07 28.02 -6.30
N LEU A 219 -8.52 28.61 -5.20
CA LEU A 219 -9.44 29.74 -5.25
C LEU A 219 -8.77 30.97 -5.86
N ALA A 220 -7.51 31.26 -5.51
CA ALA A 220 -6.76 32.37 -6.11
C ALA A 220 -6.56 32.16 -7.62
N MET A 221 -6.23 30.94 -8.04
CA MET A 221 -6.10 30.59 -9.45
C MET A 221 -7.44 30.71 -10.19
N ALA A 222 -8.52 30.17 -9.62
CA ALA A 222 -9.86 30.29 -10.19
C ALA A 222 -10.29 31.76 -10.37
N LYS A 223 -10.10 32.59 -9.33
CA LYS A 223 -10.40 34.04 -9.38
C LYS A 223 -9.60 34.72 -10.49
N THR A 224 -8.30 34.46 -10.57
CA THR A 224 -7.40 35.09 -11.56
C THR A 224 -7.74 34.67 -12.98
N THR A 225 -7.95 33.38 -13.22
CA THR A 225 -8.37 32.83 -14.51
C THR A 225 -9.69 33.44 -14.96
N TRP A 226 -10.68 33.47 -14.07
CA TRP A 226 -11.99 34.07 -14.37
C TRP A 226 -11.89 35.56 -14.68
N MET A 227 -11.14 36.32 -13.87
CA MET A 227 -10.93 37.76 -14.10
C MET A 227 -10.23 38.06 -15.42
N SER A 228 -9.36 37.15 -15.88
CA SER A 228 -8.61 37.31 -17.13
C SER A 228 -9.49 37.08 -18.36
N GLN A 229 -10.52 36.23 -18.25
CA GLN A 229 -11.39 35.88 -19.38
C GLN A 229 -12.82 35.55 -18.91
N GLN A 230 -13.71 36.54 -18.91
CA GLN A 230 -15.10 36.37 -18.43
C GLN A 230 -16.05 35.84 -19.52
N ASN A 231 -15.73 34.67 -20.08
CA ASN A 231 -16.53 33.97 -21.09
C ASN A 231 -16.57 32.46 -20.80
N SER A 232 -17.16 31.66 -21.69
CA SER A 232 -17.27 30.20 -21.49
C SER A 232 -15.91 29.49 -21.33
N GLU A 233 -14.88 29.93 -22.04
CA GLU A 233 -13.53 29.33 -21.98
C GLU A 233 -12.86 29.62 -20.63
N GLY A 234 -12.89 30.87 -20.17
CA GLY A 234 -12.35 31.21 -18.86
C GLY A 234 -13.18 30.66 -17.71
N ALA A 235 -14.48 30.44 -17.90
CA ALA A 235 -15.29 29.68 -16.96
C ALA A 235 -14.76 28.23 -16.86
N GLU A 236 -14.57 27.54 -17.99
CA GLU A 236 -14.06 26.15 -18.06
C GLU A 236 -12.73 26.02 -17.35
N ALA A 237 -11.78 26.90 -17.67
CA ALA A 237 -10.49 26.93 -17.01
C ALA A 237 -10.60 27.25 -15.51
N ALA A 238 -11.52 28.12 -15.07
CA ALA A 238 -11.75 28.39 -13.65
C ALA A 238 -12.39 27.18 -12.91
N ALA A 239 -13.25 26.40 -13.58
CA ALA A 239 -13.81 25.18 -13.00
C ALA A 239 -12.75 24.14 -12.68
N GLU A 240 -11.70 24.01 -13.50
CA GLU A 240 -10.63 23.04 -13.24
C GLU A 240 -10.04 23.25 -11.84
N TYR A 241 -9.83 24.51 -11.43
CA TYR A 241 -9.35 24.85 -10.09
C TYR A 241 -10.44 24.70 -9.03
N LEU A 242 -11.67 25.20 -9.28
CA LEU A 242 -12.78 25.06 -8.34
C LEU A 242 -13.13 23.60 -8.04
N SER A 243 -12.93 22.70 -9.01
CA SER A 243 -13.17 21.26 -8.88
C SER A 243 -12.23 20.60 -7.89
N GLN A 244 -11.06 21.18 -7.65
CA GLN A 244 -10.06 20.66 -6.72
C GLN A 244 -10.33 21.07 -5.28
N ILE A 245 -11.22 22.04 -5.05
CA ILE A 245 -11.56 22.53 -3.71
C ILE A 245 -12.44 21.52 -2.98
N TYR A 246 -11.99 21.12 -1.78
CA TYR A 246 -12.73 20.20 -0.93
C TYR A 246 -13.84 20.90 -0.15
N PRO A 247 -15.01 20.27 0.06
CA PRO A 247 -16.15 20.91 0.73
C PRO A 247 -15.92 21.26 2.20
N ASP A 248 -14.96 20.60 2.85
CA ASP A 248 -14.57 20.84 4.25
C ASP A 248 -13.33 21.72 4.39
N ALA A 249 -12.84 22.30 3.30
CA ALA A 249 -11.81 23.32 3.32
C ALA A 249 -12.40 24.69 3.69
N THR A 250 -11.61 25.53 4.35
CA THR A 250 -12.06 26.83 4.88
C THR A 250 -12.61 27.78 3.83
N CYS A 251 -12.05 27.78 2.62
CA CYS A 251 -12.45 28.69 1.54
C CYS A 251 -13.65 28.19 0.71
N TYR A 252 -14.24 27.03 1.04
CA TYR A 252 -15.30 26.42 0.22
C TYR A 252 -16.50 27.35 0.00
N GLY A 253 -16.91 28.11 1.03
CA GLY A 253 -17.98 29.10 0.89
C GLY A 253 -17.67 30.20 -0.12
N GLU A 254 -16.44 30.69 -0.17
CA GLU A 254 -16.00 31.67 -1.19
C GLU A 254 -15.93 31.05 -2.58
N ALA A 255 -15.48 29.79 -2.67
CA ALA A 255 -15.45 29.06 -3.93
C ALA A 255 -16.86 28.86 -4.51
N GLN A 256 -17.85 28.59 -3.65
CA GLN A 256 -19.26 28.54 -4.05
C GLN A 256 -19.80 29.89 -4.53
N GLN A 257 -19.36 31.00 -3.91
CA GLN A 257 -19.73 32.35 -4.37
C GLN A 257 -19.16 32.63 -5.76
N LEU A 258 -17.88 32.32 -6.00
CA LEU A 258 -17.26 32.47 -7.33
C LEU A 258 -17.96 31.58 -8.37
N TYR A 259 -18.26 30.32 -8.02
CA TYR A 259 -19.03 29.41 -8.87
C TYR A 259 -20.39 30.02 -9.28
N ALA A 260 -21.12 30.59 -8.32
CA ALA A 260 -22.41 31.23 -8.58
C ALA A 260 -22.26 32.48 -9.49
N GLU A 261 -21.20 33.27 -9.30
CA GLU A 261 -20.91 34.41 -10.18
C GLU A 261 -20.67 33.96 -11.62
N ILE A 262 -19.80 32.97 -11.83
CA ILE A 262 -19.47 32.42 -13.15
C ILE A 262 -20.73 31.89 -13.83
N LYS A 263 -21.52 31.08 -13.11
CA LYS A 263 -22.78 30.51 -13.61
C LYS A 263 -23.80 31.60 -14.00
N GLY A 264 -23.88 32.69 -13.23
CA GLY A 264 -24.77 33.80 -13.55
C GLY A 264 -24.37 34.57 -14.81
N LYS A 265 -23.08 34.54 -15.18
CA LYS A 265 -22.53 35.20 -16.36
C LYS A 265 -22.46 34.30 -17.60
N VAL A 266 -22.40 32.97 -17.42
CA VAL A 266 -22.35 31.97 -18.51
C VAL A 266 -23.62 31.11 -18.46
N LEU A 267 -24.65 31.54 -19.20
CA LEU A 267 -26.04 31.08 -18.99
C LEU A 267 -26.43 29.79 -19.73
N ASP A 268 -25.93 29.50 -20.94
CA ASP A 268 -26.54 28.46 -21.79
C ASP A 268 -25.74 27.14 -21.93
N ASP A 269 -24.43 27.11 -21.62
CA ASP A 269 -23.59 25.90 -21.82
C ASP A 269 -22.77 25.45 -20.60
N TRP A 270 -22.85 26.17 -19.48
CA TRP A 270 -22.01 25.89 -18.30
C TRP A 270 -22.50 24.69 -17.48
N LYS A 271 -21.81 23.55 -17.58
CA LYS A 271 -22.13 22.29 -16.88
C LYS A 271 -21.03 21.85 -15.91
N PHE A 272 -20.68 22.73 -14.98
CA PHE A 272 -19.75 22.39 -13.91
C PHE A 272 -20.50 22.18 -12.59
N GLU A 273 -20.08 21.17 -11.82
CA GLU A 273 -20.47 20.96 -10.44
C GLU A 273 -19.24 20.89 -9.55
N MET A 274 -19.28 21.62 -8.43
CA MET A 274 -18.28 21.49 -7.39
C MET A 274 -18.41 20.13 -6.68
N LYS A 275 -17.30 19.64 -6.11
CA LYS A 275 -17.30 18.47 -5.25
C LYS A 275 -18.32 18.62 -4.13
N LYS A 276 -18.96 17.53 -3.75
CA LYS A 276 -19.88 17.44 -2.61
C LYS A 276 -19.50 16.19 -1.81
N TRP A 277 -19.50 16.30 -0.49
CA TRP A 277 -19.45 15.12 0.36
C TRP A 277 -20.78 14.37 0.27
N GLN A 278 -20.75 13.04 0.41
CA GLN A 278 -21.98 12.28 0.61
C GLN A 278 -22.54 12.61 2.00
N ASP A 279 -23.81 13.03 2.07
CA ASP A 279 -24.48 13.28 3.35
C ASP A 279 -24.59 11.96 4.15
N GLY A 280 -24.06 11.91 5.38
CA GLY A 280 -24.09 10.71 6.23
C GLY A 280 -22.89 10.52 7.17
N VAL A 281 -22.78 9.32 7.76
CA VAL A 281 -21.96 9.00 8.95
C VAL A 281 -20.45 8.93 8.73
N ASP A 282 -19.89 9.08 7.52
CA ASP A 282 -18.47 8.72 7.32
C ASP A 282 -17.57 9.77 6.65
N LEU A 283 -17.73 11.04 7.02
CA LEU A 283 -16.77 12.10 6.66
C LEU A 283 -15.37 11.81 7.21
N GLU A 284 -15.30 11.21 8.40
CA GLU A 284 -14.02 10.89 9.04
C GLU A 284 -13.29 9.75 8.32
N ALA A 285 -13.93 8.64 7.94
CA ALA A 285 -13.23 7.64 7.14
C ALA A 285 -12.89 8.14 5.73
N GLN A 286 -13.72 9.01 5.14
CA GLN A 286 -13.39 9.64 3.86
C GLN A 286 -12.10 10.47 3.97
N ARG A 287 -11.95 11.28 5.03
CA ARG A 287 -10.70 12.00 5.33
C ARG A 287 -9.53 11.05 5.53
N ILE A 288 -9.76 9.98 6.29
CA ILE A 288 -8.75 8.96 6.57
C ILE A 288 -8.24 8.32 5.28
N ASN A 289 -9.14 7.96 4.38
CA ASN A 289 -8.77 7.38 3.09
C ASN A 289 -8.05 8.41 2.23
N ALA A 290 -8.55 9.65 2.16
CA ALA A 290 -7.96 10.70 1.35
C ALA A 290 -6.50 11.02 1.76
N PHE A 291 -6.19 11.18 3.04
CA PHE A 291 -4.82 11.45 3.44
C PHE A 291 -3.89 10.23 3.24
N ARG A 292 -4.42 9.00 3.37
CA ARG A 292 -3.65 7.78 3.07
C ARG A 292 -3.29 7.73 1.59
N GLU A 293 -4.23 8.07 0.71
CA GLU A 293 -4.00 8.15 -0.73
C GLU A 293 -2.92 9.17 -1.06
N VAL A 294 -2.92 10.35 -0.41
CA VAL A 294 -1.86 11.36 -0.56
C VAL A 294 -0.50 10.78 -0.15
N GLY A 295 -0.42 10.13 1.02
CA GLY A 295 0.83 9.51 1.48
C GLY A 295 1.33 8.41 0.53
N ILE A 296 0.43 7.55 0.05
CA ILE A 296 0.76 6.48 -0.91
C ILE A 296 1.27 7.07 -2.24
N ALA A 297 0.58 8.09 -2.78
CA ALA A 297 0.98 8.74 -4.02
C ALA A 297 2.37 9.38 -3.90
N PHE A 298 2.67 10.02 -2.77
CA PHE A 298 4.01 10.53 -2.49
C PHE A 298 5.04 9.39 -2.50
N GLY A 299 4.80 8.30 -1.76
CA GLY A 299 5.70 7.15 -1.70
C GLY A 299 5.93 6.46 -3.05
N GLN A 300 4.91 6.43 -3.92
CA GLN A 300 5.03 5.96 -5.30
C GLN A 300 5.99 6.82 -6.13
N GLY A 301 5.99 8.13 -5.92
CA GLY A 301 6.94 9.05 -6.55
C GLY A 301 8.38 8.90 -6.07
N GLN A 302 8.61 8.23 -4.93
CA GLN A 302 9.94 8.06 -4.30
C GLN A 302 10.54 6.66 -4.49
N GLN A 303 10.04 5.86 -5.44
CA GLN A 303 10.57 4.50 -5.67
C GLN A 303 12.00 4.54 -6.22
N PRO A 304 12.92 3.69 -5.71
CA PRO A 304 14.26 3.63 -6.27
C PRO A 304 14.25 2.98 -7.67
N SER A 305 15.21 3.38 -8.50
CA SER A 305 15.38 2.83 -9.85
C SER A 305 15.88 1.37 -9.85
N THR A 306 16.46 0.90 -8.74
CA THR A 306 16.96 -0.48 -8.59
C THR A 306 16.75 -1.03 -7.19
N THR A 307 16.62 -2.35 -7.06
CA THR A 307 16.48 -3.08 -5.78
C THR A 307 17.73 -3.91 -5.49
N ASN A 308 18.87 -3.24 -5.27
CA ASN A 308 20.12 -3.91 -4.94
C ASN A 308 20.13 -4.32 -3.46
N ILE A 309 20.22 -5.62 -3.18
CA ILE A 309 20.28 -6.19 -1.83
C ILE A 309 21.58 -6.97 -1.58
N ALA A 310 22.63 -6.71 -2.37
CA ALA A 310 23.92 -7.38 -2.26
C ALA A 310 24.61 -7.21 -0.91
N TRP A 311 24.22 -6.21 -0.11
CA TRP A 311 24.71 -5.97 1.24
C TRP A 311 24.29 -7.05 2.25
N LEU A 312 23.36 -7.94 1.89
CA LEU A 312 22.98 -9.11 2.69
C LEU A 312 23.96 -10.29 2.57
N ARG A 313 24.96 -10.19 1.69
CA ARG A 313 25.92 -11.26 1.37
C ARG A 313 27.24 -11.06 2.08
#